data_AF-A0A3S8S1M3-F1
#
_entry.id   AF-A0A3S8S1M3-F1
#
_cell.length_a   1.000
_cell.length_b   1.000
_cell.length_c   1.000
_cell.angle_alpha   90.00
_cell.angle_beta   90.00
_cell.angle_gamma   90.00
#
_symmetry.space_group_name_H-M   'P 1'
#
loop_
_entity.id
_entity.type
_entity.pdbx_description
1 polymer ?
#
loop_
_entity_poly.entity_id
_entity_poly.type
_entity_poly.pdbx_seq_one_letter_code
_entity_poly.pdbx_strand_id
1 'polypeptide(L)'
;MEQDLTYWASREDGAVFVVLLTMASGILLPWLYYAILESSKLQGTFGKKALGIIVVDQNFERVSFGRASGRFWSRILSYLTLHVGYIMAAFTKKKQALHDLIAKTYVVNKAGLELSRYYPPVDQQGVHMEGQHV
;
A
#
# COMPACT_ATOMS: atom_id res chain seq x y z
N MET A 1 20.76 29.20 -40.22
CA MET A 1 21.23 29.62 -38.88
C MET A 1 20.09 29.67 -37.86
N GLU A 2 19.06 30.51 -37.98
CA GLU A 2 17.92 30.49 -37.03
C GLU A 2 17.04 29.22 -37.12
N GLN A 3 16.84 28.68 -38.33
CA GLN A 3 16.10 27.43 -38.54
C GLN A 3 16.82 26.20 -37.94
N ASP A 4 18.16 26.20 -37.95
CA ASP A 4 18.95 25.12 -37.37
C ASP A 4 18.88 25.16 -35.84
N LEU A 5 19.02 26.33 -35.24
CA LEU A 5 18.96 26.50 -33.78
C LEU A 5 17.59 26.09 -33.20
N THR A 6 16.50 26.44 -33.87
CA THR A 6 15.14 26.04 -33.47
C THR A 6 14.90 24.54 -33.65
N TYR A 7 15.46 23.94 -34.70
CA TYR A 7 15.41 22.49 -34.92
C TYR A 7 16.18 21.71 -33.84
N TRP A 8 17.39 22.14 -33.48
CA TRP A 8 18.17 21.48 -32.42
C TRP A 8 17.51 21.64 -31.04
N ALA A 9 17.02 22.83 -30.70
CA ALA A 9 16.31 23.07 -29.44
C ALA A 9 15.02 22.22 -29.31
N SER A 10 14.17 22.19 -30.35
CA SER A 10 12.92 21.39 -30.33
C SER A 10 13.15 19.88 -30.21
N ARG A 11 14.27 19.37 -30.76
CA ARG A 11 14.66 17.97 -30.63
C ARG A 11 15.13 17.63 -29.21
N GLU A 12 15.85 18.53 -28.54
CA GLU A 12 16.25 18.40 -27.14
C GLU A 12 15.04 18.49 -26.21
N ASP A 13 14.14 19.44 -26.45
CA ASP A 13 12.89 19.62 -25.70
C ASP A 13 12.01 18.36 -25.75
N GLY A 14 11.88 17.77 -26.95
CA GLY A 14 11.15 16.51 -27.14
C GLY A 14 11.79 15.34 -26.39
N ALA A 15 13.11 15.22 -26.41
CA ALA A 15 13.83 14.17 -25.68
C ALA A 15 13.68 14.32 -24.16
N VAL A 16 13.82 15.53 -23.63
CA VAL A 16 13.62 15.84 -22.22
C VAL A 16 12.18 15.53 -21.79
N PHE A 17 11.19 15.91 -22.59
CA PHE A 17 9.78 15.59 -22.31
C PHE A 17 9.53 14.08 -22.22
N VAL A 18 10.06 13.29 -23.17
CA VAL A 18 9.94 11.83 -23.17
C VAL A 18 10.60 11.20 -21.94
N VAL A 19 11.78 11.69 -21.55
CA VAL A 19 12.49 11.22 -20.34
C VAL A 19 11.68 11.53 -19.08
N LEU A 20 11.17 12.76 -18.93
CA LEU A 20 10.36 13.15 -17.78
C LEU A 20 9.06 12.35 -17.69
N LEU A 21 8.37 12.14 -18.82
CA LEU A 21 7.18 11.32 -18.90
C LEU A 21 7.45 9.88 -18.47
N THR A 22 8.57 9.30 -18.94
CA THR A 22 9.00 7.95 -18.57
C THR A 22 9.27 7.84 -17.07
N MET A 23 10.03 8.78 -16.50
CA MET A 23 10.32 8.83 -15.07
C MET A 23 9.05 8.96 -14.22
N ALA A 24 8.15 9.88 -14.61
CA ALA A 24 6.88 10.11 -13.91
C ALA A 24 6.01 8.85 -13.94
N SER A 25 5.90 8.18 -15.10
CA SER A 25 5.11 6.95 -15.24
C SER A 25 5.59 5.82 -14.32
N GLY A 26 6.90 5.71 -14.11
CA GLY A 26 7.52 4.70 -13.23
C GLY A 26 7.13 4.84 -11.76
N ILE A 27 6.65 6.01 -11.34
CA ILE A 27 6.20 6.27 -9.96
C ILE A 27 4.66 6.32 -9.90
N LEU A 28 4.04 7.00 -10.85
CA LEU A 28 2.59 7.23 -10.85
C LEU A 28 1.80 5.94 -11.09
N LEU A 29 2.23 5.08 -12.03
CA LEU A 29 1.52 3.84 -12.33
C LEU A 29 1.56 2.87 -11.15
N PRO A 30 2.71 2.59 -10.49
CA PRO A 30 2.71 1.76 -9.30
C PRO A 30 1.92 2.38 -8.15
N TRP A 31 2.07 3.69 -7.90
CA TRP A 31 1.30 4.36 -6.86
C TRP A 31 -0.19 4.14 -7.03
N LEU A 32 -0.70 4.43 -8.24
CA LEU A 32 -2.11 4.31 -8.54
C LEU A 32 -2.58 2.85 -8.48
N TYR A 33 -1.79 1.90 -8.99
CA TYR A 33 -2.04 0.47 -8.88
C TYR A 33 -2.23 0.02 -7.42
N TYR A 34 -1.30 0.37 -6.53
CA TYR A 34 -1.43 0.02 -5.12
C TYR A 34 -2.57 0.77 -4.44
N ALA A 35 -2.68 2.09 -4.62
CA ALA A 35 -3.65 2.92 -3.94
C ALA A 35 -5.10 2.55 -4.32
N ILE A 36 -5.37 2.33 -5.61
CA ILE A 36 -6.70 1.90 -6.08
C ILE A 36 -7.00 0.49 -5.59
N LEU A 37 -6.12 -0.50 -5.82
CA LEU A 37 -6.45 -1.89 -5.51
C LEU A 37 -6.59 -2.12 -4.01
N GLU A 38 -5.71 -1.55 -3.20
CA GLU A 38 -5.77 -1.69 -1.74
C GLU A 38 -6.97 -0.96 -1.13
N SER A 39 -7.41 0.16 -1.70
CA SER A 39 -8.62 0.87 -1.22
C SER A 39 -9.94 0.41 -1.86
N SER A 40 -9.88 -0.45 -2.88
CA SER A 40 -11.05 -1.05 -3.52
C SER A 40 -11.60 -2.24 -2.73
N LYS A 41 -12.73 -2.81 -3.17
CA LYS A 41 -13.28 -4.08 -2.64
C LYS A 41 -12.30 -5.25 -2.71
N LEU A 42 -11.21 -5.13 -3.48
CA LEU A 42 -10.17 -6.15 -3.54
C LEU A 42 -9.31 -6.16 -2.28
N GLN A 43 -9.16 -5.02 -1.59
CA GLN A 43 -8.37 -4.83 -0.37
C GLN A 43 -6.94 -5.36 -0.49
N GLY A 44 -6.38 -5.39 -1.70
CA GLY A 44 -5.11 -6.03 -1.95
C GLY A 44 -4.82 -6.06 -3.44
N THR A 45 -3.53 -6.06 -3.76
CA THR A 45 -3.06 -6.28 -5.13
C THR A 45 -3.29 -7.73 -5.54
N PHE A 46 -3.14 -8.03 -6.84
CA PHE A 46 -3.35 -9.39 -7.34
C PHE A 46 -2.44 -10.42 -6.66
N GLY A 47 -1.17 -10.09 -6.42
CA GLY A 47 -0.24 -10.96 -5.69
C GLY A 47 -0.67 -11.20 -4.24
N LYS A 48 -1.17 -10.18 -3.54
CA LYS A 48 -1.70 -10.33 -2.17
C LYS A 48 -2.94 -11.22 -2.15
N LYS A 49 -3.84 -11.04 -3.12
CA LYS A 49 -5.02 -11.89 -3.27
C LYS A 49 -4.65 -13.35 -3.55
N ALA A 50 -3.65 -13.60 -4.38
CA ALA A 50 -3.18 -14.95 -4.64
C ALA A 50 -2.67 -15.65 -3.37
N LEU A 51 -2.09 -14.88 -2.44
CA LEU A 51 -1.66 -15.36 -1.12
C LEU A 51 -2.78 -15.40 -0.06
N GLY A 52 -4.02 -15.04 -0.42
CA GLY A 52 -5.15 -15.01 0.52
C GLY A 52 -5.05 -13.93 1.60
N ILE A 53 -4.23 -12.89 1.38
CA ILE A 53 -4.04 -11.78 2.33
C ILE A 53 -4.65 -10.48 1.80
N ILE A 54 -5.12 -9.66 2.73
CA ILE A 54 -5.74 -8.36 2.47
C ILE A 54 -5.17 -7.28 3.39
N VAL A 55 -5.32 -6.02 2.98
CA VAL A 55 -4.96 -4.83 3.71
C VAL A 55 -6.21 -4.23 4.34
N VAL A 56 -6.16 -3.98 5.64
CA VAL A 56 -7.25 -3.41 6.43
C VAL A 56 -6.74 -2.24 7.27
N ASP A 57 -7.65 -1.38 7.72
CA ASP A 57 -7.35 -0.33 8.69
C ASP A 57 -7.33 -0.87 10.13
N GLN A 58 -7.29 0.04 11.12
CA GLN A 58 -7.24 -0.36 12.53
C GLN A 58 -8.53 -1.00 13.05
N ASN A 59 -9.65 -0.81 12.34
CA ASN A 59 -10.95 -1.37 12.65
C ASN A 59 -11.22 -2.64 11.82
N PHE A 60 -10.20 -3.17 11.14
CA PHE A 60 -10.30 -4.32 10.23
C PHE A 60 -11.22 -4.08 9.03
N GLU A 61 -11.44 -2.81 8.69
CA GLU A 61 -12.26 -2.40 7.56
C GLU A 61 -11.39 -2.02 6.36
N ARG A 62 -12.05 -1.78 5.22
CA ARG A 62 -11.38 -1.39 3.99
C ARG A 62 -10.66 -0.05 4.16
N VAL A 63 -9.39 0.00 3.75
CA VAL A 63 -8.60 1.24 3.79
C VAL A 63 -9.13 2.27 2.79
N SER A 64 -9.08 3.55 3.17
CA SER A 64 -9.39 4.65 2.25
C SER A 64 -8.26 4.89 1.24
N PHE A 65 -8.58 5.51 0.11
CA PHE A 65 -7.58 5.85 -0.92
C PHE A 65 -6.43 6.73 -0.37
N GLY A 66 -6.75 7.70 0.50
CA GLY A 66 -5.75 8.54 1.16
C GLY A 66 -4.80 7.74 2.06
N ARG A 67 -5.33 6.77 2.82
CA ARG A 67 -4.50 5.88 3.64
C ARG A 67 -3.64 4.96 2.79
N ALA A 68 -4.22 4.36 1.74
CA ALA A 68 -3.47 3.54 0.80
C ALA A 68 -2.36 4.33 0.08
N SER A 69 -2.61 5.61 -0.24
CA SER A 69 -1.60 6.51 -0.80
C SER A 69 -0.49 6.83 0.20
N GLY A 70 -0.83 7.20 1.45
CA GLY A 70 0.17 7.40 2.50
C GLY A 70 1.00 6.15 2.78
N ARG A 71 0.37 4.97 2.72
CA ARG A 71 1.03 3.67 2.80
C ARG A 71 2.00 3.43 1.64
N PHE A 72 1.68 3.88 0.43
CA PHE A 72 2.58 3.77 -0.72
C PHE A 72 3.79 4.69 -0.57
N TRP A 73 3.56 5.99 -0.30
CA TRP A 73 4.63 6.98 -0.22
C TRP A 73 5.57 6.75 0.97
N SER A 74 5.06 6.24 2.09
CA SER A 74 5.90 5.86 3.25
C SER A 74 6.83 4.68 2.98
N ARG A 75 6.65 3.91 1.90
CA ARG A 75 7.64 2.90 1.46
C ARG A 75 8.97 3.53 1.05
N ILE A 76 8.97 4.79 0.61
CA ILE A 76 10.22 5.52 0.31
C ILE A 76 11.13 5.53 1.54
N LEU A 77 10.57 5.75 2.74
CA LEU A 77 11.35 5.68 3.99
C LEU A 77 11.96 4.30 4.22
N SER A 78 11.27 3.24 3.80
CA SER A 78 11.80 1.87 3.88
C SER A 78 12.94 1.65 2.87
N TYR A 79 12.88 2.24 1.68
CA TYR A 79 13.99 2.21 0.71
C TYR A 79 15.21 3.01 1.18
N LEU A 80 14.99 4.19 1.76
CA LEU A 80 16.05 5.04 2.33
C LEU A 80 16.78 4.36 3.49
N THR A 81 16.07 3.55 4.27
CA THR A 81 16.64 2.78 5.40
C THR A 81 17.18 1.41 4.97
N LEU A 82 17.55 1.21 3.70
CA LEU A 82 18.08 -0.05 3.17
C LEU A 82 17.19 -1.27 3.50
N HIS A 83 15.87 -1.12 3.32
CA HIS A 83 14.85 -2.14 3.57
C HIS A 83 14.64 -2.55 5.04
N VAL A 84 15.29 -1.89 6.01
CA VAL A 84 15.04 -2.13 7.44
C VAL A 84 13.55 -1.94 7.79
N GLY A 85 12.90 -0.95 7.19
CA GLY A 85 11.46 -0.71 7.37
C GLY A 85 10.55 -1.86 6.93
N TYR A 86 11.02 -2.77 6.07
CA TYR A 86 10.29 -4.00 5.74
C TYR A 86 10.60 -5.12 6.75
N ILE A 87 11.88 -5.29 7.10
CA ILE A 87 12.35 -6.35 8.00
C ILE A 87 11.72 -6.24 9.39
N MET A 88 11.42 -5.02 9.86
CA MET A 88 10.78 -4.82 11.17
C MET A 88 9.44 -5.53 11.32
N ALA A 89 8.74 -5.86 10.23
CA ALA A 89 7.51 -6.64 10.27
C ALA A 89 7.71 -8.02 10.92
N ALA A 90 8.92 -8.59 10.88
CA ALA A 90 9.21 -9.84 11.57
C ALA A 90 9.23 -9.69 13.10
N PHE A 91 9.54 -8.49 13.61
CA PHE A 91 9.82 -8.23 15.03
C PHE A 91 8.73 -7.43 15.75
N THR A 92 7.83 -6.76 15.03
CA THR A 92 6.74 -6.01 15.64
C THR A 92 5.63 -6.92 16.18
N LYS A 93 5.00 -6.54 17.30
CA LYS A 93 3.93 -7.32 17.97
C LYS A 93 2.79 -7.69 17.01
N LYS A 94 2.41 -6.76 16.13
CA LYS A 94 1.33 -6.93 15.14
C LYS A 94 1.85 -7.25 13.73
N LYS A 95 3.12 -7.62 13.60
CA LYS A 95 3.78 -7.96 12.33
C LYS A 95 3.65 -6.89 11.22
N GLN A 96 3.70 -5.61 11.62
CA GLN A 96 3.59 -4.45 10.74
C GLN A 96 4.97 -3.97 10.26
N ALA A 97 5.06 -3.64 8.97
CA ALA A 97 6.19 -2.89 8.41
C ALA A 97 6.07 -1.39 8.75
N LEU A 98 7.13 -0.62 8.49
CA LEU A 98 7.18 0.83 8.76
C LEU A 98 6.02 1.58 8.08
N HIS A 99 5.78 1.28 6.81
CA HIS A 99 4.71 1.91 6.04
C HIS A 99 3.31 1.51 6.54
N ASP A 100 3.17 0.31 7.11
CA ASP A 100 1.92 -0.15 7.72
C ASP A 100 1.67 0.58 9.05
N LEU A 101 2.71 0.84 9.84
CA LEU A 101 2.60 1.63 11.07
C LEU A 101 2.21 3.08 10.78
N ILE A 102 2.87 3.71 9.80
CA ILE A 102 2.60 5.11 9.42
C ILE A 102 1.18 5.26 8.88
N ALA A 103 0.75 4.35 8.01
CA ALA A 103 -0.59 4.37 7.45
C ALA A 103 -1.66 3.80 8.40
N LYS A 104 -1.25 3.29 9.57
CA LYS A 104 -2.10 2.63 10.56
C LYS A 104 -2.90 1.47 9.93
N THR A 105 -2.26 0.64 9.12
CA THR A 105 -2.89 -0.49 8.42
C THR A 105 -2.34 -1.82 8.91
N TYR A 106 -3.09 -2.90 8.66
CA TYR A 106 -2.64 -4.27 8.87
C TYR A 106 -2.72 -5.07 7.56
N VAL A 107 -1.85 -6.07 7.44
CA VAL A 107 -1.96 -7.11 6.41
C VAL A 107 -2.36 -8.39 7.12
N VAL A 108 -3.53 -8.92 6.77
CA VAL A 108 -4.15 -10.05 7.49
C VAL A 108 -4.55 -11.16 6.52
N ASN A 109 -4.62 -12.39 7.02
CA ASN A 109 -5.23 -13.49 6.28
C ASN A 109 -6.74 -13.27 6.18
N LYS A 110 -7.28 -13.32 4.96
CA LYS A 110 -8.69 -13.05 4.70
C LYS A 110 -9.61 -14.07 5.38
N ALA A 111 -9.32 -15.36 5.24
CA ALA A 111 -10.14 -16.43 5.84
C ALA A 111 -10.11 -16.36 7.37
N GLY A 112 -8.95 -16.07 7.96
CA GLY A 112 -8.82 -15.85 9.40
C GLY A 112 -9.64 -14.67 9.90
N LEU A 113 -9.67 -13.56 9.15
CA LEU A 113 -10.50 -12.40 9.50
C LEU A 113 -12.00 -12.73 9.40
N GLU A 114 -12.43 -13.42 8.33
CA GLU A 114 -13.81 -13.85 8.17
C GLU A 114 -14.24 -14.80 9.30
N LEU A 115 -13.38 -15.76 9.67
CA LEU A 115 -13.64 -16.66 10.79
C LEU A 115 -13.78 -15.90 12.11
N SER A 116 -12.90 -14.92 12.39
CA SER A 116 -13.01 -14.09 13.62
C SER A 116 -14.27 -13.22 13.66
N ARG A 117 -14.87 -12.92 12.51
CA ARG A 117 -16.15 -12.20 12.42
C ARG A 117 -17.34 -13.13 12.62
N TYR A 118 -17.25 -14.36 12.13
CA TYR A 118 -18.30 -15.37 12.27
C TYR A 118 -18.33 -15.98 13.68
N TYR A 119 -17.14 -16.22 14.25
CA TYR A 119 -16.95 -16.71 15.61
C TYR A 119 -16.25 -15.63 16.43
N PRO A 120 -17.00 -14.68 17.01
CA PRO A 120 -16.40 -13.60 17.79
C PRO A 120 -15.67 -14.19 19.00
N PRO A 121 -14.57 -13.55 19.44
CA PRO A 121 -13.85 -13.99 20.63
C PRO A 121 -14.82 -14.14 21.80
N VAL A 122 -14.80 -15.31 22.41
CA VAL A 122 -15.57 -15.59 23.62
C VAL A 122 -14.73 -15.08 24.80
N ASP A 123 -15.33 -14.30 25.68
CA ASP A 123 -14.65 -13.89 26.91
C ASP A 123 -14.39 -15.10 27.83
N GLN A 124 -13.66 -14.90 28.93
CA GLN A 124 -13.35 -15.98 29.87
C GLN A 124 -14.60 -16.53 30.58
N GLN A 125 -15.75 -15.85 30.45
CA GLN A 125 -17.03 -16.22 31.02
C GLN A 125 -17.95 -16.95 30.03
N GLY A 126 -17.53 -17.15 28.77
CA GLY A 126 -18.36 -17.82 27.77
C GLY A 126 -19.34 -16.90 27.04
N VAL A 127 -19.25 -15.58 27.25
CA VAL A 127 -20.11 -14.58 26.60
C VAL A 127 -19.44 -14.12 25.31
N HIS A 128 -20.21 -14.08 24.22
CA HIS A 128 -19.73 -13.52 22.96
C HIS A 128 -19.46 -12.02 23.15
N MET A 129 -18.23 -11.60 22.88
CA MET A 129 -17.87 -10.19 22.89
C MET A 129 -18.62 -9.46 21.78
N GLU A 130 -19.69 -8.75 22.14
CA GLU A 130 -20.42 -7.90 21.22
C GLU A 130 -19.54 -6.68 20.88
N GLY A 131 -18.91 -6.69 19.70
CA GLY A 131 -18.40 -5.47 19.06
C GLY A 131 -16.98 -5.00 19.38
N GLN A 132 -16.04 -5.87 19.76
CA GLN A 132 -14.61 -5.50 19.81
C GLN A 132 -13.83 -6.11 18.64
N HIS A 133 -13.64 -5.31 17.59
CA HIS A 133 -12.73 -5.60 16.48
C HIS A 133 -11.27 -5.66 17.00
N VAL A 134 -10.53 -6.70 16.61
CA VAL A 134 -9.25 -7.17 17.21
C VAL A 134 -8.03 -6.33 16.78
#